data_AF-A0A2X2T7Y8-F1
#
_entry.id   AF-A0A2X2T7Y8-F1
#
_cell.length_a   1.000
_cell.length_b   1.000
_cell.length_c   1.000
_cell.angle_alpha   90.00
_cell.angle_beta   90.00
_cell.angle_gamma   90.00
#
_symmetry.space_group_name_H-M   'P 1'
#
loop_
_entity.id
_entity.type
_entity.pdbx_description
1 polymer ?
#
loop_
_entity_poly.entity_id
_entity_poly.type
_entity_poly.pdbx_seq_one_letter_code
_entity_poly.pdbx_strand_id
1 'polypeptide(L)'
;MYGILIFNNRGNRSYVIARFPEGTATSTLRYDYEYEVNVKGKIVKKTGSTLKIPNEWIVDAVNLSTEKGFEWLVTDTSLDSGYTYVTKDEEDKTRYGKSVRRKVLSENNGKPIFKDTNNSTEDLKFSLHLHLKSEK
;
A
#
# COMPACT_ATOMS: atom_id res chain seq x y z
N MET A 1 14.02 7.89 19.42
CA MET A 1 13.00 6.81 19.41
C MET A 1 13.00 6.22 18.01
N TYR A 2 13.58 5.02 17.82
CA TYR A 2 13.52 4.35 16.53
C TYR A 2 12.09 3.87 16.32
N GLY A 3 11.42 4.33 15.26
CA GLY A 3 10.07 3.89 14.92
C GLY A 3 10.10 2.48 14.37
N ILE A 4 9.34 1.56 14.97
CA ILE A 4 9.13 0.23 14.40
C ILE A 4 8.02 0.35 13.33
N LEU A 5 8.35 0.01 12.08
CA LEU A 5 7.33 -0.16 11.05
C LEU A 5 6.64 -1.51 11.25
N ILE A 6 5.36 -1.48 11.62
CA ILE A 6 4.53 -2.68 11.77
C ILE A 6 3.58 -2.76 10.57
N PHE A 7 3.75 -3.79 9.74
CA PHE A 7 2.84 -4.08 8.65
C PHE A 7 1.46 -4.48 9.19
N ASN A 8 0.41 -4.05 8.49
CA ASN A 8 -0.95 -4.38 8.88
C ASN A 8 -1.20 -5.87 8.67
N ASN A 9 -1.66 -6.55 9.72
CA ASN A 9 -1.88 -8.00 9.70
C ASN A 9 -3.25 -8.42 9.14
N ARG A 10 -4.10 -7.47 8.74
CA ARG A 10 -5.39 -7.72 8.08
C ARG A 10 -5.28 -7.60 6.56
N GLY A 11 -4.22 -6.99 6.04
CA GLY A 11 -4.04 -6.76 4.61
C GLY A 11 -4.82 -5.56 4.06
N ASN A 12 -5.25 -4.63 4.92
CA ASN A 12 -6.10 -3.48 4.56
C ASN A 12 -5.40 -2.13 4.67
N ARG A 13 -4.08 -2.09 4.46
CA ARG A 13 -3.31 -0.84 4.38
C ARG A 13 -2.52 -0.81 3.09
N SER A 14 -2.76 0.21 2.27
CA SER A 14 -1.96 0.53 1.10
C SER A 14 -0.60 1.11 1.49
N TYR A 15 0.37 0.97 0.60
CA TYR A 15 1.74 1.43 0.81
C TYR A 15 2.23 2.21 -0.40
N VAL A 16 3.08 3.20 -0.14
CA VAL A 16 3.82 3.93 -1.17
C VAL A 16 5.29 3.98 -0.79
N ILE A 17 6.16 4.00 -1.80
CA ILE A 17 7.58 4.34 -1.63
C ILE A 17 7.81 5.66 -2.35
N ALA A 18 8.37 6.64 -1.65
CA ALA A 18 8.65 7.96 -2.21
C ALA A 18 10.15 8.31 -2.11
N ARG A 19 10.65 9.00 -3.12
CA ARG A 19 12.02 9.53 -3.14
C ARG A 19 11.95 11.04 -2.93
N PHE A 20 12.48 11.48 -1.79
CA PHE A 20 12.50 12.88 -1.42
C PHE A 20 13.64 13.58 -2.17
N PRO A 21 13.43 14.76 -2.75
CA PRO A 21 14.51 15.59 -3.25
C PRO A 21 15.54 15.87 -2.16
N GLU A 22 16.81 16.00 -2.55
CA GLU A 22 17.89 16.31 -1.61
C GLU A 22 17.59 17.61 -0.84
N GLY A 23 17.87 17.62 0.46
CA GLY A 23 17.61 18.77 1.32
C GLY A 23 16.13 18.97 1.71
N THR A 24 15.22 18.10 1.30
CA THR A 24 13.80 18.20 1.70
C THR A 24 13.64 18.02 3.21
N ALA A 25 13.19 19.06 3.90
CA ALA A 25 12.80 18.98 5.30
C ALA A 25 11.34 18.51 5.42
N THR A 26 11.08 17.45 6.19
CA THR A 26 9.71 16.92 6.36
C THR A 26 8.74 17.92 6.98
N SER A 27 9.24 18.93 7.70
CA SER A 27 8.44 20.03 8.25
C SER A 27 7.73 20.84 7.18
N THR A 28 8.28 20.95 5.96
CA THR A 28 7.64 21.66 4.84
C THR A 28 6.50 20.86 4.21
N LEU A 29 6.38 19.57 4.54
CA LEU A 29 5.34 18.67 4.02
C LEU A 29 4.21 18.43 5.01
N ARG A 30 4.28 19.06 6.20
CA ARG A 30 3.26 18.90 7.23
C ARG A 30 1.89 19.28 6.66
N TYR A 31 0.94 18.38 6.84
CA TYR A 31 -0.44 18.57 6.43
C TYR A 31 -1.37 18.21 7.58
N ASP A 32 -2.06 19.22 8.10
CA ASP A 32 -3.11 19.06 9.10
C ASP A 32 -4.43 18.85 8.36
N TYR A 33 -5.15 17.79 8.71
CA TYR A 33 -6.41 17.41 8.07
C TYR A 33 -7.56 17.39 9.06
N GLU A 34 -8.75 17.59 8.52
CA GLU A 34 -10.02 17.51 9.22
C GLU A 34 -11.08 16.93 8.28
N TYR A 35 -11.80 15.90 8.73
CA TYR A 35 -12.91 15.31 7.99
C TYR A 35 -13.95 14.71 8.94
N GLU A 36 -15.16 14.47 8.44
CA GLU A 36 -16.24 13.86 9.19
C GLU A 36 -16.55 12.47 8.66
N VAL A 37 -16.82 11.53 9.57
CA VAL A 37 -17.27 10.18 9.22
C VAL A 37 -18.55 9.84 9.96
N ASN A 38 -19.46 9.15 9.27
CA ASN A 38 -20.63 8.57 9.89
C ASN A 38 -20.26 7.22 10.51
N VAL A 39 -20.30 7.12 11.84
CA VAL A 39 -20.07 5.87 12.58
C VAL A 39 -21.39 5.48 13.24
N LYS A 40 -22.09 4.51 12.64
CA LYS A 40 -23.38 3.98 13.16
C LYS A 40 -24.42 5.07 13.41
N GLY A 41 -24.58 5.99 12.45
CA GLY A 41 -25.55 7.10 12.51
C GLY A 41 -25.06 8.34 13.26
N LYS A 42 -23.83 8.33 13.81
CA LYS A 42 -23.24 9.50 14.48
C LYS A 42 -22.15 10.11 13.62
N ILE A 43 -22.23 11.42 13.38
CA ILE A 43 -21.15 12.18 12.73
C ILE A 43 -20.02 12.34 13.75
N VAL A 44 -18.85 11.84 13.40
CA VAL A 44 -17.63 11.95 14.20
C VAL A 44 -16.60 12.75 13.42
N LYS A 45 -16.18 13.85 14.02
CA LYS A 45 -15.09 14.70 13.51
C LYS A 45 -13.74 14.04 13.76
N LYS A 46 -12.91 13.94 12.72
CA LYS A 46 -11.55 13.39 12.75
C LYS A 46 -10.57 14.48 12.35
N THR A 47 -9.59 14.72 13.20
CA THR A 47 -8.48 15.62 12.93
C THR A 47 -7.16 14.89 13.12
N GLY A 48 -6.10 15.38 12.47
CA GLY A 48 -4.76 14.83 12.62
C GLY A 48 -3.74 15.54 11.76
N SER A 49 -2.52 15.07 11.81
CA SER A 49 -1.38 15.61 11.07
C SER A 49 -0.64 14.48 10.38
N THR A 50 -0.30 14.70 9.12
CA THR A 50 0.47 13.75 8.30
C THR A 50 1.45 14.51 7.40
N LEU A 51 2.12 13.79 6.51
CA LEU A 51 2.89 14.39 5.41
C LEU A 51 2.04 14.36 4.14
N LYS A 52 1.95 15.49 3.43
CA LYS A 52 1.38 15.56 2.09
C LYS A 52 2.52 15.43 1.08
N ILE A 53 2.72 14.20 0.61
CA ILE A 53 3.76 13.87 -0.37
C ILE A 53 3.23 14.15 -1.79
N PRO A 54 3.94 14.94 -2.62
CA PRO A 54 3.60 15.10 -4.03
C PRO A 54 3.60 13.77 -4.79
N ASN A 55 2.62 13.56 -5.67
CA ASN A 55 2.55 12.33 -6.48
C ASN A 55 3.81 12.10 -7.32
N GLU A 56 4.43 13.17 -7.83
CA GLU A 56 5.68 13.12 -8.59
C GLU A 56 6.88 12.54 -7.81
N TRP A 57 6.80 12.48 -6.48
CA TRP A 57 7.87 11.91 -5.65
C TRP A 57 7.64 10.43 -5.36
N ILE A 58 6.45 9.91 -5.65
CA ILE A 58 6.09 8.51 -5.43
C ILE A 58 6.70 7.68 -6.56
N VAL A 59 7.52 6.70 -6.17
CA VAL A 59 8.22 5.78 -7.07
C VAL A 59 7.36 4.54 -7.36
N ASP A 60 6.63 4.06 -6.36
CA ASP A 60 5.74 2.89 -6.48
C ASP A 60 4.60 3.02 -5.46
N ALA A 61 3.42 2.55 -5.83
CA ALA A 61 2.22 2.56 -5.00
C ALA A 61 1.49 1.22 -5.12
N VAL A 62 1.05 0.68 -3.99
CA VAL A 62 0.30 -0.56 -3.92
C VAL A 62 -0.92 -0.37 -3.05
N ASN A 63 -2.09 -0.42 -3.68
CA ASN A 63 -3.36 -0.42 -3.01
C ASN A 63 -3.72 -1.80 -2.48
N LEU A 64 -4.05 -1.85 -1.19
CA LEU A 64 -4.39 -3.07 -0.47
C LEU A 64 -5.72 -2.91 0.25
N SER A 65 -6.60 -3.89 0.06
CA SER A 65 -7.78 -4.08 0.88
C SER A 65 -7.97 -5.56 1.19
N THR A 66 -8.96 -5.88 2.02
CA THR A 66 -9.52 -7.24 2.03
C THR A 66 -10.35 -7.43 0.76
N GLU A 67 -10.49 -8.67 0.28
CA GLU A 67 -11.27 -8.97 -0.93
C GLU A 67 -12.70 -8.41 -0.85
N LYS A 68 -13.34 -8.53 0.32
CA LYS A 68 -14.72 -8.11 0.56
C LYS A 68 -14.89 -6.66 1.02
N GLY A 69 -13.82 -6.01 1.47
CA GLY A 69 -13.85 -4.68 2.08
C GLY A 69 -13.31 -3.57 1.18
N PHE A 70 -13.13 -3.82 -0.12
CA PHE A 70 -12.74 -2.78 -1.05
C PHE A 70 -13.92 -1.86 -1.35
N GLU A 71 -13.73 -0.56 -1.13
CA GLU A 71 -14.75 0.46 -1.33
C GLU A 71 -14.29 1.53 -2.32
N TRP A 72 -13.04 2.01 -2.19
CA TRP A 72 -12.43 2.97 -3.11
C TRP A 72 -10.90 2.93 -3.08
N LEU A 73 -10.26 3.51 -4.10
CA LEU A 73 -8.81 3.69 -4.16
C LEU A 73 -8.34 4.82 -3.23
N VAL A 74 -7.23 4.62 -2.54
CA VAL A 74 -6.65 5.62 -1.61
C VAL A 74 -5.45 6.36 -2.20
N THR A 75 -5.05 6.00 -3.42
CA THR A 75 -4.04 6.70 -4.21
C THR A 75 -4.67 7.31 -5.46
N ASP A 76 -3.98 8.27 -6.05
CA ASP A 76 -4.30 8.73 -7.40
C ASP A 76 -4.18 7.57 -8.41
N THR A 77 -5.06 7.53 -9.41
CA THR A 77 -5.10 6.46 -10.41
C THR A 77 -3.87 6.46 -11.33
N SER A 78 -3.16 7.58 -11.43
CA SER A 78 -1.86 7.62 -12.11
C SER A 78 -0.76 6.85 -11.38
N LEU A 79 -0.92 6.62 -10.07
CA LEU A 79 0.04 5.89 -9.23
C LEU A 79 -0.35 4.41 -9.10
N ASP A 80 -1.62 4.13 -8.83
CA ASP A 80 -2.17 2.77 -8.83
C ASP A 80 -3.68 2.83 -9.10
N SER A 81 -4.09 2.34 -10.27
CA SER A 81 -5.48 2.31 -10.72
C SER A 81 -6.25 1.05 -10.29
N GLY A 82 -5.61 0.16 -9.53
CA GLY A 82 -6.20 -1.09 -9.07
C GLY A 82 -6.02 -1.29 -7.57
N TYR A 83 -6.36 -2.49 -7.11
CA TYR A 83 -6.04 -2.95 -5.76
C TYR A 83 -5.72 -4.45 -5.79
N THR A 84 -5.03 -4.91 -4.74
CA THR A 84 -4.84 -6.33 -4.48
C THR A 84 -5.25 -6.67 -3.05
N TYR A 85 -5.33 -7.95 -2.73
CA TYR A 85 -5.68 -8.43 -1.41
C TYR A 85 -4.82 -9.62 -0.98
N VAL A 86 -4.62 -9.76 0.33
CA VAL A 86 -3.95 -10.91 0.97
C VAL A 86 -4.91 -11.71 1.86
N THR A 87 -6.09 -11.16 2.13
CA THR A 87 -7.14 -11.77 2.95
C THR A 87 -8.49 -11.61 2.26
N LYS A 88 -9.40 -12.55 2.50
CA LYS A 88 -10.78 -12.39 2.03
C LYS A 88 -11.55 -11.34 2.84
N ASP A 89 -11.27 -11.30 4.13
CA ASP A 89 -11.99 -10.53 5.13
C ASP A 89 -11.05 -10.18 6.30
N GLU A 90 -11.39 -9.15 7.08
CA GLU A 90 -10.61 -8.74 8.24
C GLU A 90 -10.57 -9.80 9.35
N GLU A 91 -11.64 -10.59 9.46
CA GLU A 91 -11.78 -11.64 10.47
C GLU A 91 -11.21 -13.01 10.04
N ASP A 92 -10.67 -13.11 8.81
CA ASP A 92 -10.10 -14.36 8.29
C ASP A 92 -8.98 -14.87 9.21
N LYS A 93 -9.23 -15.99 9.89
CA LYS A 93 -8.27 -16.63 10.81
C LYS A 93 -7.05 -17.20 10.09
N THR A 94 -7.15 -17.44 8.79
CA THR A 94 -6.07 -17.96 7.94
C THR A 94 -5.20 -16.86 7.34
N ARG A 95 -5.39 -15.58 7.72
CA ARG A 95 -4.69 -14.42 7.14
C ARG A 95 -3.17 -14.39 7.29
N TYR A 96 -2.62 -15.15 8.23
CA TYR A 96 -1.19 -15.13 8.54
C TYR A 96 -0.36 -15.92 7.53
N GLY A 97 0.89 -15.50 7.33
CA GLY A 97 1.85 -16.20 6.44
C GLY A 97 1.59 -16.02 4.94
N LYS A 98 0.55 -15.27 4.56
CA LYS A 98 0.19 -14.96 3.19
C LYS A 98 0.89 -13.68 2.72
N SER A 99 1.04 -13.53 1.40
CA SER A 99 1.61 -12.32 0.78
C SER A 99 0.96 -12.01 -0.56
N VAL A 100 1.20 -10.80 -1.06
CA VAL A 100 1.02 -10.46 -2.48
C VAL A 100 2.39 -10.28 -3.11
N ARG A 101 2.54 -10.68 -4.36
CA ARG A 101 3.84 -10.65 -5.06
C ARG A 101 3.65 -10.13 -6.48
N ARG A 102 4.58 -9.31 -6.94
CA ARG A 102 4.58 -8.82 -8.32
C ARG A 102 4.80 -9.96 -9.29
N LYS A 103 3.99 -9.99 -10.35
CA LYS A 103 4.08 -10.96 -11.45
C LYS A 103 5.38 -10.68 -12.20
N VAL A 104 6.04 -11.75 -12.63
CA VAL A 104 7.21 -11.63 -13.50
C VAL A 104 6.68 -11.34 -14.91
N LEU A 105 7.13 -10.24 -15.51
CA LEU A 105 6.82 -9.87 -16.88
C LEU A 105 7.73 -10.60 -17.86
N SER A 106 9.02 -10.63 -17.56
CA SER A 106 10.05 -11.25 -18.37
C SER A 106 11.29 -11.54 -17.52
N GLU A 107 12.33 -12.10 -18.13
CA GLU A 107 13.62 -12.30 -17.50
C GLU A 107 14.72 -11.66 -18.36
N ASN A 108 15.72 -11.08 -17.71
CA ASN A 108 16.91 -10.53 -18.35
C ASN A 108 18.15 -11.07 -17.63
N ASN A 109 18.94 -11.90 -18.31
CA ASN A 109 20.14 -12.53 -17.75
C ASN A 109 19.90 -13.25 -16.40
N GLY A 110 18.82 -14.03 -16.32
CA GLY A 110 18.42 -14.76 -15.10
C GLY A 110 17.86 -13.88 -13.98
N LYS A 111 17.73 -12.57 -14.20
CA LYS A 111 17.06 -11.65 -13.26
C LYS A 111 15.62 -11.41 -13.70
N PRO A 112 14.63 -11.59 -12.82
CA PRO A 112 13.25 -11.31 -13.16
C PRO A 112 13.04 -9.81 -13.36
N ILE A 113 12.34 -9.45 -14.43
CA ILE A 113 11.75 -8.13 -14.64
C ILE A 113 10.29 -8.23 -14.20
N PHE A 114 9.88 -7.41 -13.23
CA PHE A 114 8.53 -7.45 -12.69
C PHE A 114 7.58 -6.60 -13.53
N LYS A 115 6.32 -7.07 -13.67
CA LYS A 115 5.26 -6.35 -14.37
C LYS A 115 4.85 -5.14 -13.55
N ASP A 116 4.88 -3.96 -14.16
CA ASP A 116 4.46 -2.71 -13.56
C ASP A 116 3.66 -1.88 -14.56
N THR A 117 2.34 -1.83 -14.36
CA THR A 117 1.40 -1.08 -15.18
C THR A 117 0.64 -0.04 -14.35
N ASN A 118 1.15 0.34 -13.17
CA ASN A 118 0.44 1.14 -12.17
C ASN A 118 -0.97 0.61 -11.89
N ASN A 119 -1.12 -0.71 -11.79
CA ASN A 119 -2.40 -1.35 -11.48
C ASN A 119 -2.17 -2.63 -10.67
N SER A 120 -2.40 -2.54 -9.36
CA SER A 120 -2.19 -3.66 -8.43
C SER A 120 -2.97 -4.93 -8.79
N THR A 121 -4.16 -4.81 -9.37
CA THR A 121 -4.97 -5.97 -9.79
C THR A 121 -4.26 -6.73 -10.92
N GLU A 122 -3.63 -5.99 -11.83
CA GLU A 122 -2.93 -6.52 -12.98
C GLU A 122 -1.52 -7.00 -12.68
N ASP A 123 -0.85 -6.36 -11.72
CA ASP A 123 0.57 -6.54 -11.46
C ASP A 123 0.86 -7.54 -10.34
N LEU A 124 -0.05 -7.71 -9.39
CA LEU A 124 0.17 -8.52 -8.20
C LEU A 124 -0.64 -9.83 -8.25
N LYS A 125 -0.12 -10.84 -7.58
CA LYS A 125 -0.81 -12.11 -7.35
C LYS A 125 -0.76 -12.48 -5.88
N PHE A 126 -1.86 -13.06 -5.41
CA PHE A 126 -1.92 -13.68 -4.10
C PHE A 126 -0.93 -14.86 -3.98
N SER A 127 -0.31 -15.00 -2.81
CA SER A 127 0.61 -16.08 -2.50
C SER A 127 0.37 -16.63 -1.09
N LEU A 128 0.24 -17.95 -1.00
CA LEU A 128 0.06 -18.69 0.26
C LEU A 128 1.33 -18.73 1.13
N HIS A 129 2.47 -18.34 0.58
CA HIS A 129 3.75 -18.41 1.28
C HIS A 129 4.45 -17.06 1.21
N LEU A 130 4.91 -16.59 2.35
CA LEU A 130 5.93 -15.55 2.41
C LEU A 130 7.24 -16.14 1.84
N HIS A 131 7.75 -15.55 0.76
CA HIS A 131 9.00 -15.95 0.16
C HIS A 131 10.01 -14.81 0.30
N LEU A 132 10.89 -14.93 1.29
CA LEU A 132 12.06 -14.07 1.41
C LEU A 132 13.18 -14.71 0.60
N LYS A 133 13.65 -14.03 -0.44
CA LYS A 133 14.93 -14.39 -1.04
C LYS A 133 16.01 -13.75 -0.19
N SER A 134 16.88 -14.54 0.43
CA SER A 134 18.17 -14.04 0.89
C SER A 134 19.08 -13.97 -0.34
N GLU A 135 19.38 -12.77 -0.82
CA GLU A 135 20.52 -12.61 -1.71
C GLU A 135 21.78 -12.76 -0.83
N LYS A 136 22.58 -13.80 -1.12
CA LYS A 136 23.95 -13.93 -0.63
C LYS A 136 24.88 -13.24 -1.62
#